data_AF-A0A438HE10-F1
#
_entry.id   AF-A0A438HE10-F1
#
_cell.length_a   1.000
_cell.length_b   1.000
_cell.length_c   1.000
_cell.angle_alpha   90.00
_cell.angle_beta   90.00
_cell.angle_gamma   90.00
#
_symmetry.space_group_name_H-M   'P 1'
#
loop_
_entity.id
_entity.type
_entity.pdbx_description
1 polymer ?
#
loop_
_entity_poly.entity_id
_entity_poly.type
_entity_poly.pdbx_seq_one_letter_code
_entity_poly.pdbx_strand_id
1 'polypeptide(L)'
;MATTDPNLRTSTSINELTTALHHPNSQNSNPCFLWRLYLEHYPPGFLRKVVAEVIATYLLVFVTCGSAALSASDEQRVSKLGASVAGGLIVTAMIYAVGHISGAHMNPAVTLAFAAVRHFPWKQVPLYAAAQLTGAIGAAFTLRELLYPIKHLGTTTPSGTEIQALVMEIVVTFSMMFITSAVATDTKAIGELAGIAVGSAVCITSILAGPVSGGSMNPARTLGPAIASADYKGIWVYAGWTSIRHTTGDMVL
;
A
#
# COMPACT_ATOMS: atom_id res chain seq x y z
N MET A 1 49.18 -8.74 -49.79
CA MET A 1 47.78 -8.32 -49.53
C MET A 1 47.44 -8.80 -48.12
N ALA A 2 47.76 -8.00 -47.10
CA ALA A 2 47.51 -8.34 -45.70
C ALA A 2 46.15 -7.73 -45.32
N THR A 3 45.18 -8.59 -45.05
CA THR A 3 43.82 -8.22 -44.66
C THR A 3 43.83 -7.72 -43.21
N THR A 4 43.69 -6.41 -43.02
CA THR A 4 43.41 -5.83 -41.69
C THR A 4 41.96 -6.13 -41.34
N ASP A 5 41.75 -7.08 -40.42
CA ASP A 5 40.44 -7.44 -39.88
C ASP A 5 39.93 -6.32 -38.95
N PRO A 6 38.81 -5.65 -39.27
CA PRO A 6 38.27 -4.54 -38.47
C PRO A 6 37.74 -5.00 -37.09
N ASN A 7 37.56 -6.30 -36.87
CA ASN A 7 37.04 -6.84 -35.60
C ASN A 7 38.07 -6.89 -34.46
N LEU A 8 39.37 -6.75 -34.77
CA LEU A 8 40.42 -6.83 -33.76
C LEU A 8 40.58 -5.52 -32.95
N ARG A 9 40.20 -4.37 -33.52
CA ARG A 9 40.28 -3.05 -32.87
C ARG A 9 39.08 -2.76 -31.95
N THR A 10 37.91 -3.29 -32.28
CA THR A 10 36.68 -3.12 -31.48
C THR A 10 36.70 -3.96 -30.21
N SER A 11 37.30 -5.16 -30.25
CA SER A 11 37.42 -6.01 -29.06
C SER A 11 38.40 -5.46 -28.01
N THR A 12 39.50 -4.84 -28.45
CA THR A 12 40.46 -4.18 -27.54
C THR A 12 39.84 -2.95 -26.86
N SER A 13 39.08 -2.15 -27.60
CA SER A 13 38.35 -0.99 -27.07
C SER A 13 37.27 -1.36 -26.04
N ILE A 14 36.54 -2.46 -26.25
CA ILE A 14 35.47 -2.91 -25.34
C ILE A 14 36.07 -3.54 -24.08
N ASN A 15 37.20 -4.25 -24.21
CA ASN A 15 37.92 -4.81 -23.08
C ASN A 15 38.57 -3.71 -22.22
N GLU A 16 39.09 -2.64 -22.81
CA GLU A 16 39.58 -1.49 -22.04
C GLU A 16 38.43 -0.73 -21.34
N LEU A 17 37.26 -0.59 -21.97
CA LEU A 17 36.08 0.02 -21.34
C LEU A 17 35.50 -0.82 -20.18
N THR A 18 35.49 -2.16 -20.33
CA THR A 18 35.03 -3.07 -19.25
C THR A 18 36.04 -3.15 -18.11
N THR A 19 37.33 -2.96 -18.39
CA THR A 19 38.37 -2.87 -17.35
C THR A 19 38.32 -1.53 -16.60
N ALA A 20 37.99 -0.43 -17.29
CA ALA A 20 37.79 0.89 -16.68
C ALA A 20 36.49 1.01 -15.85
N LEU A 21 35.45 0.25 -16.17
CA LEU A 21 34.22 0.18 -15.38
C LEU A 21 34.32 -0.73 -14.14
N HIS A 22 35.43 -1.47 -14.01
CA HIS A 22 35.80 -2.26 -12.83
C HIS A 22 36.75 -1.53 -11.88
N HIS A 23 36.69 -0.19 -11.79
CA HIS A 23 37.36 0.53 -10.71
C HIS A 23 36.72 0.18 -9.36
N PRO A 24 37.44 -0.51 -8.44
CA PRO A 24 36.99 -0.68 -7.08
C PRO A 24 37.40 0.57 -6.30
N ASN A 25 36.64 1.65 -6.47
CA ASN A 25 36.70 2.77 -5.54
C ASN A 25 35.46 2.75 -4.66
N SER A 26 35.23 1.60 -4.00
CA SER A 26 34.43 1.54 -2.79
C SER A 26 35.20 2.28 -1.72
N GLN A 27 35.05 3.61 -1.68
CA GLN A 27 35.49 4.38 -0.54
C GLN A 27 34.89 3.75 0.71
N ASN A 28 35.81 3.43 1.61
CA ASN A 28 35.63 2.72 2.86
C ASN A 28 34.83 3.58 3.85
N SER A 29 33.56 3.85 3.56
CA SER A 29 32.62 4.33 4.56
C SER A 29 32.16 3.13 5.35
N ASN A 30 32.71 2.94 6.55
CA ASN A 30 32.14 1.99 7.51
C ASN A 30 30.64 2.26 7.60
N PRO A 31 29.77 1.33 7.16
CA PRO A 31 28.36 1.58 7.20
C PRO A 31 27.92 1.85 8.63
N CYS A 32 27.03 2.84 8.81
CA CYS A 32 26.43 3.16 10.10
C CYS A 32 25.95 1.87 10.80
N PHE A 33 26.10 1.80 12.13
CA PHE A 33 25.74 0.60 12.91
C PHE A 33 24.34 0.06 12.58
N LEU A 34 23.37 0.96 12.36
CA LEU A 34 22.01 0.62 11.94
C LEU A 34 21.96 -0.01 10.52
N TRP A 35 22.80 0.45 9.60
CA TRP A 35 22.91 -0.13 8.26
C TRP A 35 23.58 -1.51 8.27
N ARG A 36 24.54 -1.75 9.17
CA ARG A 36 25.11 -3.10 9.37
C ARG A 36 24.06 -4.07 9.93
N LEU A 37 23.35 -3.69 10.99
CA LEU A 37 22.24 -4.48 11.54
C LEU A 37 21.17 -4.79 10.49
N TYR A 38 20.86 -3.82 9.64
CA TYR A 38 19.92 -3.99 8.54
C TYR A 38 20.39 -5.03 7.51
N LEU A 39 21.65 -4.94 7.06
CA LEU A 39 22.23 -5.90 6.12
C LEU A 39 22.37 -7.31 6.72
N GLU A 40 22.55 -7.43 8.03
CA GLU A 40 22.58 -8.72 8.72
C GLU A 40 21.19 -9.37 8.85
N HIS A 41 20.11 -8.57 8.97
CA HIS A 41 18.77 -9.07 9.25
C HIS A 41 17.86 -9.18 8.02
N TYR A 42 18.15 -8.48 6.92
CA TYR A 42 17.27 -8.37 5.75
C TYR A 42 17.97 -8.79 4.44
N PRO A 43 17.23 -9.41 3.50
CA PRO A 43 17.80 -9.84 2.23
C PRO A 43 18.22 -8.65 1.34
N PRO A 44 19.19 -8.83 0.42
CA PRO A 44 19.59 -7.80 -0.52
C PRO A 44 18.38 -7.34 -1.35
N GLY A 45 18.18 -6.03 -1.47
CA GLY A 45 17.04 -5.43 -2.18
C GLY A 45 15.79 -5.21 -1.33
N PHE A 46 15.80 -5.51 -0.03
CA PHE A 46 14.65 -5.24 0.86
C PHE A 46 14.26 -3.75 0.88
N LEU A 47 15.22 -2.83 0.77
CA LEU A 47 14.94 -1.38 0.75
C LEU A 47 14.11 -0.99 -0.47
N ARG A 48 14.38 -1.62 -1.62
CA ARG A 48 13.59 -1.43 -2.85
C ARG A 48 12.14 -1.84 -2.62
N LYS A 49 11.89 -2.89 -1.85
CA LYS A 49 10.54 -3.33 -1.48
C LYS A 49 9.84 -2.32 -0.57
N VAL A 50 10.53 -1.83 0.45
CA VAL A 50 10.01 -0.80 1.38
C VAL A 50 9.62 0.47 0.62
N VAL A 51 10.49 0.97 -0.27
CA VAL A 51 10.19 2.17 -1.07
C VAL A 51 9.02 1.93 -2.01
N ALA A 52 8.94 0.75 -2.63
CA ALA A 52 7.81 0.38 -3.48
C ALA A 52 6.48 0.38 -2.69
N GLU A 53 6.47 -0.14 -1.45
CA GLU A 53 5.29 -0.09 -0.57
C GLU A 53 4.90 1.34 -0.18
N VAL A 54 5.87 2.22 0.12
CA VAL A 54 5.60 3.65 0.40
C VAL A 54 4.87 4.29 -0.79
N ILE A 55 5.42 4.14 -2.01
CA ILE A 55 4.88 4.77 -3.23
C ILE A 55 3.50 4.18 -3.55
N ALA A 56 3.35 2.87 -3.46
CA ALA A 56 2.10 2.19 -3.78
C ALA A 56 0.99 2.55 -2.79
N THR A 57 1.26 2.59 -1.48
CA THR A 57 0.28 3.04 -0.49
C THR A 57 -0.02 4.53 -0.61
N TYR A 58 0.98 5.36 -0.94
CA TYR A 58 0.76 6.78 -1.19
C TYR A 58 -0.26 6.97 -2.33
N LEU A 59 -0.05 6.32 -3.48
CA LEU A 59 -0.96 6.45 -4.63
C LEU A 59 -2.33 5.84 -4.33
N LEU A 60 -2.39 4.72 -3.62
CA LEU A 60 -3.63 4.11 -3.16
C LEU A 60 -4.45 5.10 -2.34
N VAL A 61 -3.88 5.69 -1.28
CA VAL A 61 -4.59 6.62 -0.39
C VAL A 61 -4.93 7.91 -1.13
N PHE A 62 -4.01 8.44 -1.94
CA PHE A 62 -4.24 9.65 -2.73
C PHE A 62 -5.48 9.52 -3.61
N VAL A 63 -5.61 8.42 -4.36
CA VAL A 63 -6.74 8.19 -5.26
C VAL A 63 -8.01 7.82 -4.48
N THR A 64 -7.93 6.87 -3.54
CA THR A 64 -9.12 6.35 -2.83
C THR A 64 -9.74 7.37 -1.89
N CYS A 65 -8.93 8.09 -1.11
CA CYS A 65 -9.41 9.10 -0.18
C CYS A 65 -9.74 10.40 -0.91
N GLY A 66 -8.97 10.78 -1.94
CA GLY A 66 -9.27 11.93 -2.78
C GLY A 66 -10.59 11.79 -3.54
N SER A 67 -10.85 10.62 -4.16
CA SER A 67 -12.12 10.35 -4.84
C SER A 67 -13.30 10.32 -3.88
N ALA A 68 -13.13 9.73 -2.68
CA ALA A 68 -14.15 9.74 -1.63
C ALA A 68 -14.45 11.15 -1.12
N ALA A 69 -13.42 11.97 -0.89
CA ALA A 69 -13.58 13.36 -0.46
C ALA A 69 -14.31 14.22 -1.51
N LEU A 70 -13.93 14.07 -2.78
CA LEU A 70 -14.61 14.75 -3.89
C LEU A 70 -16.07 14.29 -4.02
N SER A 71 -16.33 12.98 -3.89
CA SER A 71 -17.69 12.45 -3.96
C SER A 71 -18.57 12.95 -2.82
N ALA A 72 -18.01 13.07 -1.61
CA ALA A 72 -18.73 13.61 -0.46
C ALA A 72 -19.00 15.11 -0.60
N SER A 73 -18.15 15.85 -1.32
CA SER A 73 -18.33 17.29 -1.55
C SER A 73 -19.34 17.61 -2.67
N ASP A 74 -19.32 16.84 -3.76
CA ASP A 74 -20.14 17.05 -4.94
C ASP A 74 -20.32 15.73 -5.72
N GLU A 75 -21.47 15.09 -5.51
CA GLU A 75 -21.81 13.83 -6.18
C GLU A 75 -21.94 13.97 -7.71
N GLN A 76 -22.13 15.19 -8.24
CA GLN A 76 -22.19 15.42 -9.69
C GLN A 76 -20.81 15.37 -10.35
N ARG A 77 -19.72 15.64 -9.59
CA ARG A 77 -18.34 15.54 -10.09
C ARG A 77 -17.81 14.12 -10.00
N VAL A 78 -18.00 13.48 -8.85
CA VAL A 78 -17.57 12.11 -8.60
C VAL A 78 -18.70 11.36 -7.91
N SER A 79 -19.29 10.39 -8.60
CA SER A 79 -20.29 9.53 -7.99
C SER A 79 -19.66 8.56 -6.97
N LYS A 80 -20.45 8.10 -6.00
CA LYS A 80 -20.02 7.08 -5.03
C LYS A 80 -19.50 5.82 -5.73
N LEU A 81 -20.18 5.41 -6.81
CA LEU A 81 -19.73 4.31 -7.66
C LEU A 81 -18.37 4.62 -8.31
N GLY A 82 -18.19 5.83 -8.84
CA GLY A 82 -16.93 6.28 -9.41
C GLY A 82 -15.77 6.26 -8.40
N ALA A 83 -16.02 6.64 -7.15
CA ALA A 83 -15.03 6.56 -6.08
C ALA A 83 -14.60 5.11 -5.79
N SER A 84 -15.56 4.17 -5.70
CA SER A 84 -15.26 2.74 -5.51
C SER A 84 -14.53 2.11 -6.70
N VAL A 85 -14.93 2.46 -7.93
CA VAL A 85 -14.24 2.00 -9.16
C VAL A 85 -12.81 2.54 -9.21
N ALA A 86 -12.60 3.82 -8.93
CA ALA A 86 -11.26 4.41 -8.85
C ALA A 86 -10.39 3.70 -7.80
N GLY A 87 -10.99 3.34 -6.65
CA GLY A 87 -10.31 2.60 -5.59
C GLY A 87 -9.89 1.19 -5.99
N GLY A 88 -10.72 0.45 -6.74
CA GLY A 88 -10.32 -0.85 -7.27
C GLY A 88 -9.27 -0.75 -8.38
N LEU A 89 -9.40 0.21 -9.28
CA LEU A 89 -8.48 0.39 -10.41
C LEU A 89 -7.08 0.79 -9.96
N ILE A 90 -6.94 1.65 -8.95
CA ILE A 90 -5.61 2.02 -8.43
C ILE A 90 -4.91 0.81 -7.79
N VAL A 91 -5.66 -0.06 -7.10
CA VAL A 91 -5.11 -1.31 -6.55
C VAL A 91 -4.62 -2.22 -7.67
N THR A 92 -5.43 -2.46 -8.71
CA THR A 92 -5.03 -3.24 -9.89
C THR A 92 -3.76 -2.68 -10.51
N ALA A 93 -3.72 -1.37 -10.76
CA ALA A 93 -2.58 -0.71 -11.38
C ALA A 93 -1.30 -0.86 -10.55
N MET A 94 -1.38 -0.69 -9.23
CA MET A 94 -0.22 -0.82 -8.35
C MET A 94 0.26 -2.27 -8.20
N ILE A 95 -0.64 -3.25 -8.20
CA ILE A 95 -0.26 -4.67 -8.20
C ILE A 95 0.55 -4.99 -9.46
N TYR A 96 0.11 -4.53 -10.64
CA TYR A 96 0.87 -4.75 -11.87
C TYR A 96 2.17 -3.94 -11.93
N ALA A 97 2.17 -2.70 -11.43
CA ALA A 97 3.35 -1.84 -11.48
C ALA A 97 4.46 -2.27 -10.52
N VAL A 98 4.14 -2.62 -9.27
CA VAL A 98 5.14 -2.88 -8.23
C VAL A 98 5.01 -4.23 -7.54
N GLY A 99 4.02 -5.06 -7.91
CA GLY A 99 3.82 -6.39 -7.33
C GLY A 99 5.04 -7.30 -7.49
N HIS A 100 5.72 -7.24 -8.63
CA HIS A 100 6.96 -7.98 -8.87
C HIS A 100 8.14 -7.49 -8.00
N ILE A 101 8.05 -6.31 -7.40
CA ILE A 101 9.08 -5.70 -6.55
C ILE A 101 8.81 -6.04 -5.07
N SER A 102 7.66 -5.62 -4.54
CA SER A 102 7.34 -5.72 -3.10
C SER A 102 6.28 -6.76 -2.75
N GLY A 103 5.54 -7.28 -3.74
CA GLY A 103 4.28 -8.00 -3.52
C GLY A 103 3.04 -7.08 -3.53
N ALA A 104 3.24 -5.76 -3.56
CA ALA A 104 2.19 -4.74 -3.56
C ALA A 104 1.13 -4.96 -2.47
N HIS A 105 1.56 -5.14 -1.22
CA HIS A 105 0.63 -5.37 -0.12
C HIS A 105 -0.22 -4.13 0.14
N MET A 106 0.41 -2.95 0.14
CA MET A 106 -0.17 -1.60 0.30
C MET A 106 -1.07 -1.43 1.53
N ASN A 107 -1.08 -2.40 2.44
CA ASN A 107 -2.06 -2.57 3.49
C ASN A 107 -1.44 -3.40 4.63
N PRO A 108 -1.42 -2.87 5.87
CA PRO A 108 -0.91 -3.60 7.02
C PRO A 108 -1.67 -4.90 7.29
N ALA A 109 -2.99 -4.94 7.04
CA ALA A 109 -3.80 -6.14 7.20
C ALA A 109 -3.47 -7.22 6.15
N VAL A 110 -3.21 -6.83 4.90
CA VAL A 110 -2.72 -7.77 3.85
C VAL A 110 -1.36 -8.33 4.25
N THR A 111 -0.45 -7.46 4.69
CA THR A 111 0.90 -7.87 5.12
C THR A 111 0.84 -8.88 6.26
N LEU A 112 -0.04 -8.65 7.24
CA LEU A 112 -0.26 -9.58 8.35
C LEU A 112 -0.90 -10.89 7.89
N ALA A 113 -1.88 -10.85 6.99
CA ALA A 113 -2.52 -12.04 6.44
C ALA A 113 -1.51 -12.95 5.72
N PHE A 114 -0.66 -12.38 4.86
CA PHE A 114 0.39 -13.12 4.16
C PHE A 114 1.44 -13.72 5.12
N ALA A 115 1.74 -13.02 6.22
CA ALA A 115 2.62 -13.56 7.26
C ALA A 115 1.97 -14.72 8.04
N ALA A 116 0.66 -14.60 8.32
CA ALA A 116 -0.12 -15.65 9.01
C ALA A 116 -0.19 -16.95 8.20
N VAL A 117 -0.33 -16.87 6.87
CA VAL A 117 -0.30 -18.04 5.98
C VAL A 117 1.11 -18.49 5.61
N ARG A 118 2.15 -17.96 6.27
CA ARG A 118 3.58 -18.27 6.05
C ARG A 118 4.12 -17.98 4.64
N HIS A 119 3.42 -17.13 3.87
CA HIS A 119 3.89 -16.64 2.58
C HIS A 119 4.72 -15.34 2.68
N PHE A 120 4.85 -14.76 3.88
CA PHE A 120 5.69 -13.59 4.12
C PHE A 120 6.43 -13.69 5.47
N PRO A 121 7.73 -13.34 5.53
CA PRO A 121 8.50 -13.47 6.77
C PRO A 121 8.08 -12.43 7.82
N TRP A 122 7.73 -12.92 9.02
CA TRP A 122 7.29 -12.09 10.16
C TRP A 122 8.23 -10.94 10.51
N LYS A 123 9.54 -11.11 10.32
CA LYS A 123 10.55 -10.06 10.57
C LYS A 123 10.36 -8.81 9.68
N GLN A 124 9.77 -8.96 8.49
CA GLN A 124 9.59 -7.86 7.54
C GLN A 124 8.26 -7.10 7.75
N VAL A 125 7.31 -7.69 8.50
CA VAL A 125 5.96 -7.14 8.71
C VAL A 125 6.00 -5.72 9.32
N PRO A 126 6.79 -5.44 10.38
CA PRO A 126 6.79 -4.10 10.99
C PRO A 126 7.30 -3.01 10.04
N LEU A 127 8.30 -3.33 9.20
CA LEU A 127 8.87 -2.39 8.25
C LEU A 127 7.93 -2.12 7.07
N TYR A 128 7.19 -3.14 6.62
CA TYR A 128 6.12 -2.95 5.63
C TYR A 128 4.98 -2.11 6.20
N ALA A 129 4.53 -2.39 7.43
CA ALA A 129 3.49 -1.59 8.07
C ALA A 129 3.92 -0.12 8.24
N ALA A 130 5.17 0.14 8.65
CA ALA A 130 5.71 1.48 8.75
C ALA A 130 5.80 2.18 7.38
N ALA A 131 6.20 1.46 6.33
CA ALA A 131 6.25 1.98 4.96
C ALA A 131 4.85 2.41 4.47
N GLN A 132 3.86 1.55 4.68
CA GLN A 132 2.47 1.78 4.28
C GLN A 132 1.88 2.98 5.04
N LEU A 133 2.11 3.07 6.36
CA LEU A 133 1.69 4.22 7.15
C LEU A 133 2.35 5.52 6.68
N THR A 134 3.65 5.49 6.37
CA THR A 134 4.38 6.66 5.86
C THR A 134 3.79 7.15 4.53
N GLY A 135 3.53 6.23 3.60
CA GLY A 135 2.89 6.55 2.32
C GLY A 135 1.48 7.12 2.50
N ALA A 136 0.67 6.51 3.37
CA ALA A 136 -0.68 6.95 3.67
C ALA A 136 -0.73 8.35 4.29
N ILE A 137 0.15 8.63 5.24
CA ILE A 137 0.26 9.95 5.88
C ILE A 137 0.68 11.00 4.86
N GLY A 138 1.72 10.73 4.05
CA GLY A 138 2.17 11.65 3.00
C GLY A 138 1.07 11.99 1.99
N ALA A 139 0.30 10.99 1.56
CA ALA A 139 -0.83 11.19 0.65
C ALA A 139 -1.94 12.03 1.29
N ALA A 140 -2.27 11.76 2.55
CA ALA A 140 -3.30 12.48 3.28
C ALA A 140 -2.97 13.97 3.47
N PHE A 141 -1.71 14.30 3.82
CA PHE A 141 -1.27 15.70 3.89
C PHE A 141 -1.28 16.38 2.52
N THR A 142 -0.91 15.67 1.46
CA THR A 142 -0.98 16.20 0.10
C THR A 142 -2.43 16.51 -0.30
N LEU A 143 -3.37 15.61 0.01
CA LEU A 143 -4.79 15.83 -0.23
C LEU A 143 -5.34 17.00 0.59
N ARG A 144 -4.88 17.19 1.83
CA ARG A 144 -5.28 18.32 2.68
C ARG A 144 -5.00 19.67 2.02
N GLU A 145 -3.83 19.82 1.40
CA GLU A 145 -3.45 21.06 0.71
C GLU A 145 -4.17 21.20 -0.64
N LEU A 146 -4.29 20.11 -1.42
CA LEU A 146 -4.88 20.16 -2.75
C LEU A 146 -6.41 20.34 -2.76
N LEU A 147 -7.10 19.79 -1.76
CA LEU A 147 -8.56 19.78 -1.70
C LEU A 147 -9.14 20.88 -0.80
N TYR A 148 -8.34 21.85 -0.37
CA TYR A 148 -8.82 22.99 0.40
C TYR A 148 -9.99 23.69 -0.32
N PRO A 149 -11.16 23.92 0.32
CA PRO A 149 -11.44 23.91 1.76
C PRO A 149 -12.12 22.62 2.32
N ILE A 150 -12.08 21.49 1.61
CA ILE A 150 -12.72 20.23 2.05
C ILE A 150 -11.99 19.68 3.29
N LYS A 151 -12.67 19.65 4.45
CA LYS A 151 -12.10 19.20 5.73
C LYS A 151 -12.11 17.67 5.93
N HIS A 152 -13.07 16.97 5.31
CA HIS A 152 -13.21 15.51 5.38
C HIS A 152 -12.45 14.84 4.22
N LEU A 153 -11.22 14.39 4.49
CA LEU A 153 -10.31 13.83 3.49
C LEU A 153 -10.59 12.35 3.19
N GLY A 154 -11.86 11.95 3.03
CA GLY A 154 -12.22 10.55 2.82
C GLY A 154 -11.96 9.65 4.04
N THR A 155 -11.98 10.24 5.23
CA THR A 155 -11.96 9.56 6.53
C THR A 155 -13.13 8.60 6.62
N THR A 156 -12.89 7.33 6.97
CA THR A 156 -13.94 6.32 7.14
C THR A 156 -14.66 6.54 8.47
N THR A 157 -15.87 7.06 8.40
CA THR A 157 -16.75 7.23 9.57
C THR A 157 -17.96 6.30 9.45
N PRO A 158 -18.39 5.63 10.54
CA PRO A 158 -19.62 4.85 10.52
C PRO A 158 -20.83 5.72 10.13
N SER A 159 -21.61 5.29 9.14
CA SER A 159 -22.88 5.95 8.78
C SER A 159 -24.04 5.53 9.70
N GLY A 160 -23.90 4.39 10.36
CA GLY A 160 -24.89 3.80 11.28
C GLY A 160 -24.31 3.48 12.66
N THR A 161 -24.77 2.40 13.29
CA THR A 161 -24.21 1.98 14.59
C THR A 161 -22.77 1.48 14.44
N GLU A 162 -21.92 1.75 15.43
CA GLU A 162 -20.53 1.30 15.43
C GLU A 162 -20.41 -0.23 15.27
N ILE A 163 -21.36 -0.98 15.85
CA ILE A 163 -21.43 -2.45 15.72
C ILE A 163 -21.74 -2.88 14.28
N GLN A 164 -22.67 -2.19 13.61
CA GLN A 164 -23.00 -2.49 12.21
C GLN A 164 -21.82 -2.20 11.28
N ALA A 165 -21.13 -1.08 11.49
CA ALA A 165 -19.92 -0.76 10.74
C ALA A 165 -18.78 -1.76 11.01
N LEU A 166 -18.63 -2.21 12.26
CA LEU A 166 -17.66 -3.24 12.64
C LEU A 166 -17.93 -4.58 11.97
N VAL A 167 -19.17 -5.08 12.03
CA VAL A 167 -19.56 -6.32 11.36
C VAL A 167 -19.33 -6.20 9.86
N MET A 168 -19.68 -5.07 9.27
CA MET A 168 -19.47 -4.81 7.86
C MET A 168 -17.97 -4.90 7.50
N GLU A 169 -17.11 -4.14 8.19
CA GLU A 169 -15.66 -4.13 7.97
C GLU A 169 -15.02 -5.51 8.15
N ILE A 170 -15.48 -6.31 9.13
CA ILE A 170 -15.00 -7.69 9.31
C ILE A 170 -15.30 -8.53 8.07
N VAL A 171 -16.56 -8.50 7.60
CA VAL A 171 -16.99 -9.29 6.44
C VAL A 171 -16.24 -8.87 5.18
N VAL A 172 -16.18 -7.57 4.89
CA VAL A 172 -15.53 -7.10 3.66
C VAL A 172 -14.02 -7.26 3.68
N THR A 173 -13.37 -7.06 4.83
CA THR A 173 -11.93 -7.30 4.97
C THR A 173 -11.63 -8.78 4.82
N PHE A 174 -12.42 -9.66 5.44
CA PHE A 174 -12.27 -11.11 5.26
C PHE A 174 -12.41 -11.51 3.80
N SER A 175 -13.46 -11.06 3.09
CA SER A 175 -13.65 -11.35 1.67
C SER A 175 -12.47 -10.88 0.81
N MET A 176 -11.97 -9.66 1.05
CA MET A 176 -10.84 -9.11 0.30
C MET A 176 -9.55 -9.89 0.59
N MET A 177 -9.26 -10.22 1.84
CA MET A 177 -8.08 -11.01 2.21
C MET A 177 -8.15 -12.44 1.67
N PHE A 178 -9.34 -13.05 1.69
CA PHE A 178 -9.56 -14.38 1.13
C PHE A 178 -9.25 -14.41 -0.37
N ILE A 179 -9.81 -13.47 -1.15
CA ILE A 179 -9.55 -13.36 -2.58
C ILE A 179 -8.07 -13.10 -2.83
N THR A 180 -7.48 -12.14 -2.12
CA THR A 180 -6.06 -11.77 -2.29
C THR A 180 -5.13 -12.94 -1.99
N SER A 181 -5.39 -13.67 -0.91
CA SER A 181 -4.60 -14.86 -0.57
C SER A 181 -4.80 -15.95 -1.61
N ALA A 182 -6.05 -16.27 -1.98
CA ALA A 182 -6.35 -17.30 -2.96
C ALA A 182 -5.64 -17.07 -4.30
N VAL A 183 -5.65 -15.85 -4.83
CA VAL A 183 -5.01 -15.56 -6.13
C VAL A 183 -3.49 -15.40 -6.04
N ALA A 184 -2.94 -15.09 -4.85
CA ALA A 184 -1.51 -14.90 -4.67
C ALA A 184 -0.76 -16.16 -4.21
N THR A 185 -1.44 -17.10 -3.54
CA THR A 185 -0.80 -18.30 -2.98
C THR A 185 -1.12 -19.59 -3.72
N ASP A 186 -2.25 -19.66 -4.44
CA ASP A 186 -2.63 -20.88 -5.16
C ASP A 186 -1.90 -20.97 -6.51
N THR A 187 -1.08 -22.00 -6.68
CA THR A 187 -0.36 -22.27 -7.94
C THR A 187 -1.28 -22.65 -9.09
N LYS A 188 -2.55 -22.97 -8.81
CA LYS A 188 -3.59 -23.21 -9.81
C LYS A 188 -4.28 -21.92 -10.29
N ALA A 189 -4.10 -20.80 -9.60
CA ALA A 189 -4.65 -19.53 -10.00
C ALA A 189 -3.84 -18.91 -11.16
N ILE A 190 -4.52 -18.16 -12.03
CA ILE A 190 -3.87 -17.44 -13.13
C ILE A 190 -3.18 -16.21 -12.53
N GLY A 191 -1.89 -16.34 -12.17
CA GLY A 191 -1.13 -15.29 -11.49
C GLY A 191 -1.09 -13.95 -12.22
N GLU A 192 -1.14 -13.96 -13.56
CA GLU A 192 -1.20 -12.74 -14.39
C GLU A 192 -2.51 -11.94 -14.19
N LEU A 193 -3.59 -12.61 -13.78
CA LEU A 193 -4.89 -11.97 -13.50
C LEU A 193 -5.06 -11.58 -12.03
N ALA A 194 -4.08 -11.86 -11.17
CA ALA A 194 -4.16 -11.57 -9.74
C ALA A 194 -4.43 -10.07 -9.46
N GLY A 195 -3.81 -9.16 -10.22
CA GLY A 195 -4.04 -7.72 -10.09
C GLY A 195 -5.50 -7.33 -10.32
N ILE A 196 -6.10 -7.77 -11.43
CA ILE A 196 -7.52 -7.53 -11.74
C ILE A 196 -8.43 -8.17 -10.70
N ALA A 197 -8.14 -9.40 -10.26
CA ALA A 197 -8.95 -10.09 -9.26
C ALA A 197 -8.98 -9.33 -7.92
N VAL A 198 -7.81 -8.90 -7.43
CA VAL A 198 -7.70 -8.15 -6.17
C VAL A 198 -8.34 -6.76 -6.29
N GLY A 199 -8.08 -6.01 -7.35
CA GLY A 199 -8.69 -4.69 -7.52
C GLY A 199 -10.20 -4.76 -7.76
N SER A 200 -10.70 -5.78 -8.44
CA SER A 200 -12.14 -6.04 -8.58
C SER A 200 -12.77 -6.36 -7.22
N ALA A 201 -12.10 -7.17 -6.39
CA ALA A 201 -12.54 -7.44 -5.03
C ALA A 201 -12.67 -6.14 -4.23
N VAL A 202 -11.64 -5.30 -4.23
CA VAL A 202 -11.66 -3.97 -3.55
C VAL A 202 -12.79 -3.08 -4.08
N CYS A 203 -13.02 -3.06 -5.39
CA CYS A 203 -14.13 -2.31 -5.99
C CYS A 203 -15.49 -2.79 -5.46
N ILE A 204 -15.76 -4.10 -5.58
CA ILE A 204 -17.05 -4.70 -5.22
C ILE A 204 -17.32 -4.52 -3.72
N THR A 205 -16.33 -4.82 -2.88
CA THR A 205 -16.49 -4.65 -1.43
C THR A 205 -16.62 -3.19 -1.04
N SER A 206 -15.98 -2.25 -1.75
CA SER A 206 -16.11 -0.81 -1.51
C SER A 206 -17.50 -0.30 -1.89
N ILE A 207 -18.09 -0.76 -3.00
CA ILE A 207 -19.46 -0.43 -3.38
C ILE A 207 -20.45 -0.85 -2.27
N LEU A 208 -20.25 -2.03 -1.71
CA LEU A 208 -21.10 -2.57 -0.65
C LEU A 208 -20.88 -1.87 0.70
N ALA A 209 -19.62 -1.66 1.10
CA ALA A 209 -19.25 -1.11 2.41
C ALA A 209 -19.36 0.41 2.48
N GLY A 210 -19.22 1.12 1.35
CA GLY A 210 -19.21 2.58 1.28
C GLY A 210 -20.37 3.24 2.01
N PRO A 211 -21.63 2.84 1.78
CA PRO A 211 -22.79 3.42 2.48
C PRO A 211 -22.85 3.12 3.99
N VAL A 212 -22.22 2.05 4.45
CA VAL A 212 -22.38 1.53 5.83
C VAL A 212 -21.22 1.91 6.74
N SER A 213 -19.98 1.61 6.32
CA SER A 213 -18.74 1.83 7.08
C SER A 213 -17.74 2.77 6.37
N GLY A 214 -18.03 3.19 5.13
CA GLY A 214 -17.05 3.91 4.30
C GLY A 214 -16.01 3.00 3.64
N GLY A 215 -16.03 1.69 3.91
CA GLY A 215 -15.25 0.67 3.22
C GLY A 215 -13.74 0.88 3.31
N SER A 216 -13.17 0.82 4.52
CA SER A 216 -11.74 1.03 4.71
C SER A 216 -10.92 -0.17 4.23
N MET A 217 -11.16 -1.34 4.84
CA MET A 217 -10.43 -2.60 4.63
C MET A 217 -8.91 -2.49 4.79
N ASN A 218 -8.39 -1.35 5.25
CA ASN A 218 -6.96 -1.03 5.26
C ASN A 218 -6.64 -0.07 6.43
N PRO A 219 -5.97 -0.55 7.49
CA PRO A 219 -5.60 0.29 8.63
C PRO A 219 -4.78 1.53 8.25
N ALA A 220 -3.87 1.43 7.27
CA ALA A 220 -3.08 2.58 6.81
C ALA A 220 -3.97 3.61 6.08
N ARG A 221 -4.93 3.14 5.27
CA ARG A 221 -5.91 4.00 4.58
C ARG A 221 -6.82 4.74 5.56
N THR A 222 -7.14 4.17 6.73
CA THR A 222 -7.88 4.91 7.76
C THR A 222 -6.97 5.86 8.53
N LEU A 223 -5.79 5.40 8.98
CA LEU A 223 -4.92 6.18 9.86
C LEU A 223 -4.33 7.42 9.18
N GLY A 224 -3.94 7.36 7.90
CA GLY A 224 -3.35 8.50 7.20
C GLY A 224 -4.26 9.74 7.17
N PRO A 225 -5.46 9.65 6.56
CA PRO A 225 -6.44 10.72 6.54
C PRO A 225 -6.90 11.17 7.92
N ALA A 226 -7.04 10.24 8.88
CA ALA A 226 -7.41 10.58 10.26
C ALA A 226 -6.37 11.50 10.92
N ILE A 227 -5.08 11.21 10.73
CA ILE A 227 -3.97 12.04 11.24
C ILE A 227 -3.96 13.41 10.54
N ALA A 228 -4.15 13.45 9.22
CA ALA A 228 -4.12 14.72 8.47
C ALA A 228 -5.32 15.64 8.78
N SER A 229 -6.51 15.06 8.96
CA SER A 229 -7.74 15.78 9.33
C SER A 229 -7.89 16.02 10.84
N ALA A 230 -7.03 15.44 11.68
CA ALA A 230 -7.15 15.41 13.14
C ALA A 230 -8.52 14.89 13.63
N ASP A 231 -9.14 13.98 12.87
CA ASP A 231 -10.42 13.36 13.18
C ASP A 231 -10.24 11.86 13.38
N TYR A 232 -10.41 11.43 14.63
CA TYR A 232 -10.20 10.05 15.07
C TYR A 232 -11.51 9.31 15.39
N LYS A 233 -12.66 9.86 15.00
CA LYS A 233 -13.98 9.25 15.30
C LYS A 233 -14.07 7.83 14.76
N GLY A 234 -14.34 6.87 15.63
CA GLY A 234 -14.55 5.46 15.27
C GLY A 234 -13.30 4.74 14.77
N ILE A 235 -12.09 5.29 14.96
CA ILE A 235 -10.85 4.71 14.42
C ILE A 235 -10.57 3.29 14.93
N TRP A 236 -11.09 2.97 16.12
CA TRP A 236 -11.01 1.65 16.74
C TRP A 236 -11.67 0.55 15.90
N VAL A 237 -12.68 0.89 15.09
CA VAL A 237 -13.36 -0.05 14.19
C VAL A 237 -12.41 -0.52 13.06
N TYR A 238 -11.42 0.30 12.69
CA TYR A 238 -10.58 0.10 11.50
C TYR A 238 -9.10 -0.15 11.81
N ALA A 239 -8.61 0.22 13.00
CA ALA A 239 -7.19 0.14 13.38
C ALA A 239 -6.69 -1.29 13.67
N GLY A 240 -7.59 -2.27 13.80
CA GLY A 240 -7.24 -3.66 14.04
C GLY A 240 -7.80 -4.17 15.36
N TRP A 241 -8.42 -5.34 15.26
CA TRP A 241 -9.08 -6.17 16.26
C TRP A 241 -8.19 -6.61 17.46
N THR A 242 -7.06 -5.96 17.74
CA THR A 242 -6.12 -6.33 18.82
C THR A 242 -6.27 -5.51 20.11
N SER A 243 -7.25 -4.62 20.22
CA SER A 243 -7.64 -4.05 21.51
C SER A 243 -9.14 -4.22 21.74
N ILE A 244 -9.49 -5.38 22.28
CA ILE A 244 -10.69 -5.54 23.09
C ILE A 244 -10.67 -4.45 24.16
N ARG A 245 -11.61 -3.52 24.04
CA ARG A 245 -12.20 -2.61 25.04
C ARG A 245 -11.38 -2.40 26.34
N HIS A 246 -10.90 -1.17 26.53
CA HIS A 246 -10.88 -0.53 27.85
C HIS A 246 -11.58 0.84 27.72
N THR A 247 -12.88 0.90 28.06
CA THR A 247 -13.46 1.68 29.18
C THR A 247 -13.36 3.20 28.95
N THR A 248 -14.44 3.84 28.48
CA THR A 248 -15.42 4.61 29.29
C THR A 248 -15.11 6.11 29.30
N GLY A 249 -16.12 6.95 29.07
CA GLY A 249 -16.15 8.31 29.61
C GLY A 249 -16.31 9.44 28.60
N ASP A 250 -17.52 10.01 28.59
CA ASP A 250 -17.82 11.45 28.55
C ASP A 250 -17.76 12.17 27.19
N MET A 251 -18.89 12.55 26.58
CA MET A 251 -19.75 13.71 26.91
C MET A 251 -18.99 15.04 27.00
N VAL A 252 -19.39 15.99 26.13
CA VAL A 252 -19.23 17.46 26.25
C VAL A 252 -17.81 18.01 26.00
N LEU A 253 -17.58 18.57 24.81
CA LEU A 253 -17.75 20.00 24.49
C LEU A 253 -17.88 20.18 22.97
#